data_AF-A0A2E9JX30-F1
#
_entry.id   AF-A0A2E9JX30-F1
#
_cell.length_a   1.000
_cell.length_b   1.000
_cell.length_c   1.000
_cell.angle_alpha   90.00
_cell.angle_beta   90.00
_cell.angle_gamma   90.00
#
_symmetry.space_group_name_H-M   'P 1'
#
loop_
_entity.id
_entity.type
_entity.pdbx_description
1 polymer ?
#
loop_
_entity_poly.entity_id
_entity_poly.type
_entity_poly.pdbx_seq_one_letter_code
_entity_poly.pdbx_strand_id
1 'polypeptide(L)'
;MSHLSTVIIIAAATVANVGVRDVMDAMIIPASNALFDVGRQAPESDEEWLALRKQAVILVEAGRALTIDSRSRGIAWDNWSEALSAAGQSAINAIDNRDADGALDAGNALIETCTDCHLQHLPAGN
;
A
#
# COMPACT_ATOMS: atom_id res chain seq x y z
N MET A 1 54.91 -13.32 19.23
CA MET A 1 54.32 -12.26 18.39
C MET A 1 52.81 -12.45 18.46
N SER A 2 52.14 -11.69 19.32
CA SER A 2 50.70 -11.84 19.60
C SER A 2 49.94 -10.86 18.73
N HIS A 3 49.24 -11.35 17.70
CA HIS A 3 48.37 -10.53 16.87
C HIS A 3 47.02 -10.38 17.58
N LEU A 4 46.78 -9.22 18.16
CA LEU A 4 45.46 -8.84 18.69
C LEU A 4 44.59 -8.40 17.50
N SER A 5 43.66 -9.25 17.09
CA SER A 5 42.60 -8.86 16.15
C SER A 5 41.59 -7.98 16.86
N THR A 6 41.61 -6.69 16.57
CA THR A 6 40.58 -5.75 17.02
C THR A 6 39.25 -6.06 16.33
N VAL A 7 38.25 -6.49 17.09
CA VAL A 7 36.88 -6.61 16.62
C VAL A 7 36.23 -5.23 16.71
N ILE A 8 35.93 -4.63 15.56
CA ILE A 8 35.15 -3.39 15.50
C ILE A 8 33.67 -3.77 15.62
N ILE A 9 33.04 -3.42 16.75
CA ILE A 9 31.60 -3.54 16.92
C ILE A 9 30.96 -2.28 16.31
N ILE A 10 30.34 -2.42 15.14
CA ILE A 10 29.48 -1.38 14.59
C ILE A 10 28.14 -1.49 15.30
N ALA A 11 27.82 -0.54 16.18
CA ALA A 11 26.47 -0.39 16.69
C ALA A 11 25.57 0.00 15.52
N ALA A 12 24.72 -0.93 15.06
CA ALA A 12 23.68 -0.62 14.09
C ALA A 12 22.71 0.38 14.74
N ALA A 13 22.61 1.58 14.19
CA ALA A 13 21.57 2.52 14.58
C ALA A 13 20.21 1.86 14.33
N THR A 14 19.39 1.75 15.36
CA THR A 14 18.01 1.30 15.24
C THR A 14 17.22 2.34 14.45
N VAL A 15 16.90 2.04 13.20
CA VAL A 15 15.92 2.82 12.43
C VAL A 15 14.58 2.67 13.14
N ALA A 16 13.88 3.76 13.42
CA ALA A 16 12.54 3.70 14.01
C ALA A 16 11.64 2.83 13.12
N ASN A 17 10.88 1.91 13.73
CA ASN A 17 10.01 1.01 12.98
C ASN A 17 8.81 1.79 12.43
N VAL A 18 8.69 1.88 11.11
CA VAL A 18 7.50 2.42 10.43
C VAL A 18 6.34 1.45 10.68
N GLY A 19 5.33 1.90 11.43
CA GLY A 19 4.20 1.11 11.86
C GLY A 19 3.11 0.96 10.80
N VAL A 20 2.08 0.18 11.12
CA VAL A 20 0.88 0.02 10.28
C VAL A 20 0.23 1.38 10.00
N ARG A 21 0.06 2.22 11.03
CA ARG A 21 -0.55 3.55 10.88
C ARG A 21 0.23 4.43 9.90
N ASP A 22 1.55 4.40 9.95
CA ASP A 22 2.38 5.18 9.02
C ASP A 22 2.18 4.72 7.57
N VAL A 23 2.09 3.41 7.32
CA VAL A 23 1.79 2.87 5.98
C VAL A 23 0.38 3.25 5.53
N MET A 24 -0.60 3.18 6.43
CA MET A 24 -1.98 3.59 6.14
C MET A 24 -2.04 5.06 5.72
N ASP A 25 -1.47 5.95 6.54
CA ASP A 25 -1.58 7.40 6.36
C ASP A 25 -0.73 7.92 5.19
N ALA A 26 0.49 7.39 5.04
CA ALA A 26 1.43 7.90 4.04
C ALA A 26 1.29 7.26 2.66
N MET A 27 0.74 6.04 2.58
CA MET A 27 0.68 5.28 1.32
C MET A 27 -0.74 4.91 0.95
N ILE A 28 -1.45 4.17 1.80
CA ILE A 28 -2.72 3.53 1.42
C ILE A 28 -3.83 4.57 1.21
N ILE A 29 -4.02 5.48 2.16
CA ILE A 29 -5.06 6.52 2.09
C ILE A 29 -4.87 7.43 0.87
N PRO A 30 -3.71 8.07 0.63
CA PRO A 30 -3.56 8.94 -0.53
C PRO A 30 -3.66 8.17 -1.86
N ALA A 31 -3.14 6.94 -1.92
CA ALA A 31 -3.18 6.15 -3.15
C ALA A 31 -4.60 5.65 -3.48
N SER A 32 -5.36 5.19 -2.49
CA SER A 32 -6.75 4.76 -2.69
C SER A 32 -7.65 5.94 -3.03
N ASN A 33 -7.47 7.10 -2.38
CA ASN A 33 -8.16 8.33 -2.73
C ASN A 33 -7.95 8.70 -4.19
N ALA A 34 -6.71 8.62 -4.70
CA ALA A 34 -6.46 8.90 -6.11
C ALA A 34 -7.26 8.00 -7.08
N LEU A 35 -7.47 6.73 -6.73
CA LEU A 35 -8.31 5.82 -7.52
C LEU A 35 -9.81 6.14 -7.38
N PHE A 36 -10.29 6.45 -6.17
CA PHE A 36 -11.68 6.87 -5.95
C PHE A 36 -12.01 8.18 -6.68
N ASP A 37 -11.04 9.10 -6.74
CA ASP A 37 -11.16 10.41 -7.36
C ASP A 37 -11.39 10.33 -8.88
N VAL A 38 -11.03 9.21 -9.53
CA VAL A 38 -11.29 8.97 -10.95
C VAL A 38 -12.79 9.10 -11.27
N GLY A 39 -13.66 8.66 -10.37
CA GLY A 39 -15.11 8.78 -10.55
C GLY A 39 -15.63 10.21 -10.48
N ARG A 40 -14.84 11.15 -9.95
CA ARG A 40 -15.14 12.59 -9.97
C ARG A 40 -14.49 13.30 -11.14
N GLN A 41 -13.25 12.95 -11.44
CA GLN A 41 -12.46 13.54 -12.50
C GLN A 41 -11.51 12.49 -13.08
N ALA A 42 -11.82 12.02 -14.28
CA ALA A 42 -10.94 11.11 -14.99
C ALA A 42 -9.66 11.84 -15.45
N PRO A 43 -8.50 11.16 -15.51
CA PRO A 43 -7.29 11.74 -16.07
C PRO A 43 -7.46 12.05 -17.57
N GLU A 44 -7.05 13.24 -18.00
CA GLU A 44 -7.15 13.69 -19.38
C GLU A 44 -5.78 13.77 -20.06
N SER A 45 -4.74 14.11 -19.30
CA SER A 45 -3.37 14.26 -19.82
C SER A 45 -2.46 13.08 -19.48
N ASP A 46 -1.40 12.89 -20.27
CA ASP A 46 -0.38 11.87 -20.00
C ASP A 46 0.27 12.05 -18.62
N GLU A 47 0.40 13.29 -18.15
CA GLU A 47 0.92 13.60 -16.83
C GLU A 47 -0.02 13.12 -15.71
N GLU A 48 -1.33 13.36 -15.85
CA GLU A 48 -2.34 12.91 -14.90
C GLU A 48 -2.44 11.37 -14.88
N TRP A 49 -2.41 10.73 -16.06
CA TRP A 49 -2.35 9.27 -16.15
C TRP A 49 -1.11 8.71 -15.48
N LEU A 50 0.06 9.34 -15.69
CA LEU A 50 1.30 8.94 -15.03
C LEU A 50 1.23 9.17 -13.51
N ALA A 51 0.62 10.25 -13.06
CA ALA A 51 0.41 10.52 -11.63
C ALA A 51 -0.48 9.46 -10.99
N LEU A 52 -1.61 9.11 -11.62
CA LEU A 52 -2.50 8.05 -11.16
C LEU A 52 -1.78 6.69 -11.12
N ARG A 53 -0.99 6.38 -12.16
CA ARG A 53 -0.18 5.15 -12.20
C ARG A 53 0.79 5.05 -11.03
N LYS A 54 1.44 6.15 -10.65
CA LYS A 54 2.35 6.17 -9.49
C LYS A 54 1.61 5.84 -8.19
N GLN A 55 0.39 6.34 -8.02
CA GLN A 55 -0.45 6.00 -6.87
C GLN A 55 -0.85 4.53 -6.86
N ALA A 56 -1.22 3.97 -8.01
CA ALA A 56 -1.53 2.54 -8.13
C ALA A 56 -0.32 1.65 -7.77
N VAL A 57 0.90 2.03 -8.17
CA VAL A 57 2.14 1.35 -7.75
C VAL A 57 2.36 1.44 -6.24
N ILE A 58 2.16 2.62 -5.64
CA ILE A 58 2.26 2.79 -4.19
C ILE A 58 1.28 1.85 -3.48
N LEU A 59 0.06 1.69 -4.01
CA LEU A 59 -0.93 0.80 -3.43
C LEU A 59 -0.51 -0.68 -3.45
N VAL A 60 0.10 -1.13 -4.56
CA VAL A 60 0.67 -2.49 -4.67
C VAL A 60 1.71 -2.73 -3.57
N GLU A 61 2.66 -1.81 -3.43
CA GLU A 61 3.74 -1.96 -2.45
C GLU A 61 3.24 -1.77 -1.02
N ALA A 62 2.23 -0.92 -0.80
CA ALA A 62 1.64 -0.72 0.51
C ALA A 62 0.97 -1.99 1.04
N GLY A 63 0.22 -2.71 0.19
CA GLY A 63 -0.38 -3.99 0.58
C GLY A 63 0.68 -5.02 0.96
N ARG A 64 1.75 -5.17 0.16
CA ARG A 64 2.91 -6.02 0.50
C ARG A 64 3.59 -5.57 1.79
N ALA A 65 3.69 -4.26 2.01
CA ALA A 65 4.30 -3.71 3.20
C ALA A 65 3.52 -4.11 4.47
N LEU A 66 2.23 -4.42 4.39
CA LEU A 66 1.42 -4.87 5.53
C LEU A 66 1.60 -6.36 5.88
N THR A 67 2.19 -7.17 4.99
CA THR A 67 2.38 -8.63 5.21
C THR A 67 3.71 -8.98 5.87
N ILE A 68 4.61 -8.01 6.07
CA ILE A 68 5.89 -8.26 6.74
C ILE A 68 5.68 -8.70 8.20
N ASP A 69 6.61 -9.49 8.74
CA ASP A 69 6.53 -10.07 10.09
C ASP A 69 6.15 -9.07 11.19
N SER A 70 6.66 -7.83 11.12
CA SER A 70 6.39 -6.80 12.14
C SER A 70 5.00 -6.16 12.06
N ARG A 71 4.27 -6.38 10.96
CA ARG A 71 2.97 -5.75 10.66
C ARG A 71 1.83 -6.73 10.46
N SER A 72 2.11 -7.95 10.01
CA SER A 72 1.11 -9.00 9.88
C SER A 72 0.34 -9.23 11.19
N ARG A 73 -0.92 -9.64 11.06
CA ARG A 73 -1.80 -10.06 12.16
C ARG A 73 -2.34 -11.48 11.95
N GLY A 74 -1.76 -12.23 11.01
CA GLY A 74 -2.16 -13.58 10.64
C GLY A 74 -2.89 -13.67 9.30
N ILE A 75 -3.31 -14.87 8.93
CA ILE A 75 -3.74 -15.21 7.57
C ILE A 75 -4.85 -14.31 7.00
N ALA A 76 -5.85 -13.91 7.80
CA ALA A 76 -6.93 -13.06 7.32
C ALA A 76 -6.42 -11.66 6.94
N TRP A 77 -5.58 -11.07 7.79
CA TRP A 77 -4.89 -9.81 7.53
C TRP A 77 -4.03 -9.87 6.27
N ASP A 78 -3.25 -10.94 6.12
CA ASP A 78 -2.36 -11.10 4.97
C ASP A 78 -3.17 -11.24 3.67
N ASN A 79 -4.27 -12.01 3.68
CA ASN A 79 -5.16 -12.14 2.53
C ASN A 79 -5.76 -10.80 2.09
N TRP A 80 -6.23 -9.96 3.02
CA TRP A 80 -6.73 -8.62 2.68
C TRP A 80 -5.63 -7.67 2.21
N SER A 81 -4.43 -7.79 2.79
CA SER A 81 -3.25 -7.02 2.37
C SER A 81 -2.80 -7.39 0.96
N GLU A 82 -2.91 -8.66 0.59
CA GLU A 82 -2.69 -9.15 -0.77
C GLU A 82 -3.81 -8.70 -1.72
N ALA A 83 -5.07 -8.71 -1.30
CA ALA A 83 -6.19 -8.19 -2.08
C ALA A 83 -6.02 -6.69 -2.40
N LEU A 84 -5.54 -5.90 -1.44
CA LEU A 84 -5.15 -4.50 -1.64
C LEU A 84 -4.07 -4.37 -2.74
N SER A 85 -3.07 -5.24 -2.69
CA SER A 85 -2.01 -5.27 -3.70
C SER A 85 -2.54 -5.65 -5.08
N ALA A 86 -3.45 -6.62 -5.14
CA ALA A 86 -4.07 -7.09 -6.38
C ALA A 86 -4.93 -5.99 -7.02
N ALA A 87 -5.70 -5.24 -6.23
CA ALA A 87 -6.47 -4.10 -6.72
C ALA A 87 -5.56 -3.00 -7.31
N GLY A 88 -4.43 -2.69 -6.65
CA GLY A 88 -3.42 -1.79 -7.20
C GLY A 88 -2.86 -2.27 -8.56
N GLN A 89 -2.63 -3.58 -8.70
CA GLN A 89 -2.16 -4.15 -9.97
C GLN A 89 -3.23 -4.09 -11.07
N SER A 90 -4.50 -4.34 -10.73
CA SER A 90 -5.62 -4.18 -11.65
C SER A 90 -5.74 -2.72 -12.12
N ALA A 91 -5.59 -1.76 -11.21
CA ALA A 91 -5.58 -0.34 -11.55
C ALA A 91 -4.42 0.01 -12.50
N ILE A 92 -3.20 -0.47 -12.26
CA ILE A 92 -2.06 -0.28 -13.18
C ILE A 92 -2.42 -0.76 -14.59
N ASN A 93 -3.00 -1.95 -14.70
CA ASN A 93 -3.35 -2.53 -16.00
C ASN A 93 -4.40 -1.68 -16.74
N ALA A 94 -5.41 -1.16 -16.03
CA ALA A 94 -6.41 -0.26 -16.61
C ALA A 94 -5.79 1.08 -17.04
N ILE A 95 -4.97 1.68 -16.17
CA ILE A 95 -4.28 2.95 -16.41
C ILE A 95 -3.34 2.87 -17.63
N ASP A 96 -2.58 1.77 -17.76
CA ASP A 96 -1.68 1.53 -18.88
C ASP A 96 -2.46 1.40 -20.21
N ASN A 97 -3.74 1.02 -20.15
CA ASN A 97 -4.67 0.97 -21.30
C ASN A 97 -5.55 2.22 -21.46
N ARG A 98 -5.34 3.28 -20.66
CA ARG A 98 -6.17 4.50 -20.63
C ARG A 98 -7.66 4.22 -20.34
N ASP A 99 -7.90 3.20 -19.53
CA ASP A 99 -9.24 2.77 -19.11
C ASP A 99 -9.59 3.38 -17.75
N ALA A 100 -10.33 4.49 -17.76
CA ALA A 100 -10.72 5.21 -16.54
C ALA A 100 -11.76 4.43 -15.74
N ASP A 101 -12.69 3.75 -16.43
CA ASP A 101 -13.73 2.94 -15.79
C ASP A 101 -13.08 1.73 -15.09
N GLY A 102 -12.16 1.04 -15.77
CA GLY A 102 -11.39 -0.06 -15.15
C GLY A 102 -10.53 0.39 -13.97
N ALA A 103 -9.97 1.60 -14.02
CA ALA A 103 -9.22 2.16 -12.90
C ALA A 103 -10.14 2.48 -11.70
N LEU A 104 -11.33 3.03 -11.95
CA LEU A 104 -12.34 3.29 -10.93
C LEU A 104 -12.88 1.98 -10.33
N ASP A 105 -13.13 0.96 -11.15
CA ASP A 105 -13.59 -0.36 -10.69
C ASP A 105 -12.56 -1.01 -9.76
N ALA A 106 -11.27 -0.91 -10.10
CA ALA A 106 -10.19 -1.35 -9.22
C ALA A 106 -10.19 -0.58 -7.89
N GLY A 107 -10.48 0.73 -7.92
CA GLY A 107 -10.73 1.53 -6.73
C GLY A 107 -11.91 1.00 -5.92
N ASN A 108 -13.08 0.82 -6.55
CA ASN A 108 -14.31 0.36 -5.88
C ASN A 108 -14.15 -1.00 -5.19
N ALA A 109 -13.36 -1.92 -5.77
CA ALA A 109 -13.04 -3.20 -5.14
C ALA A 109 -12.33 -3.08 -3.78
N LEU A 110 -11.68 -1.94 -3.51
CA LEU A 110 -11.05 -1.66 -2.22
C LEU A 110 -12.07 -1.50 -1.09
N ILE A 111 -13.29 -1.04 -1.38
CA ILE A 111 -14.28 -0.67 -0.34
C ILE A 111 -14.57 -1.85 0.58
N GLU A 112 -14.80 -3.03 0.00
CA GLU A 112 -15.05 -4.28 0.75
C GLU A 112 -13.79 -4.68 1.55
N THR A 113 -12.63 -4.71 0.90
CA THR A 113 -11.34 -5.04 1.54
C THR A 113 -11.03 -4.14 2.74
N CYS A 114 -11.22 -2.83 2.59
CA CYS A 114 -11.03 -1.84 3.64
C CYS A 114 -12.03 -2.04 4.78
N THR A 115 -13.29 -2.26 4.45
CA THR A 115 -14.36 -2.44 5.44
C THR A 115 -14.11 -3.70 6.28
N ASP A 116 -13.86 -4.83 5.65
CA ASP A 116 -13.72 -6.12 6.34
C ASP A 116 -12.47 -6.14 7.25
N CYS A 117 -11.33 -5.67 6.73
CA CYS A 117 -10.10 -5.61 7.50
C CYS A 117 -10.23 -4.65 8.70
N HIS A 118 -10.80 -3.46 8.48
CA HIS A 118 -10.99 -2.48 9.56
C HIS A 118 -12.05 -2.91 10.58
N LEU A 119 -13.12 -3.60 10.19
CA LEU A 119 -14.09 -4.15 11.14
C LEU A 119 -13.44 -5.14 12.11
N GLN A 120 -12.49 -5.96 11.62
CA GLN A 120 -11.80 -6.92 12.47
C GLN A 120 -10.68 -6.29 13.31
N HIS A 121 -9.95 -5.31 12.78
CA HIS A 121 -8.70 -4.82 13.37
C HIS A 121 -8.73 -3.36 13.85
N LEU A 122 -9.78 -2.61 13.55
CA LEU A 122 -10.07 -1.24 13.96
C LEU A 122 -11.55 -1.09 14.40
N PRO A 123 -12.04 -1.88 15.38
CA PRO A 123 -13.42 -1.77 15.83
C PRO A 123 -13.67 -0.38 16.45
N ALA A 124 -14.81 0.24 16.12
CA ALA A 124 -15.15 1.60 16.51
C ALA A 124 -14.95 1.86 18.03
N GLY A 125 -14.05 2.79 18.38
CA GLY A 125 -13.87 3.26 19.76
C GLY A 125 -12.46 3.61 20.21
N ASN A 126 -11.49 3.83 19.32
CA ASN A 126 -10.08 4.07 19.65
C ASN A 126 -9.45 5.23 18.87
#